data_AF-A0A9P7Y8D6-F1
#
_entry.id   AF-A0A9P7Y8D6-F1
#
_cell.length_a   1.000
_cell.length_b   1.000
_cell.length_c   1.000
_cell.angle_alpha   90.00
_cell.angle_beta   90.00
_cell.angle_gamma   90.00
#
_symmetry.space_group_name_H-M   'P 1'
#
loop_
_entity.id
_entity.type
_entity.pdbx_description
1 polymer ?
#
loop_
_entity_poly.entity_id
_entity_poly.type
_entity_poly.pdbx_seq_one_letter_code
_entity_poly.pdbx_strand_id
1 'polypeptide(L)'
;MTAFNSASSTPIDELSVPIDGQIVVTTMITTVASQRVPFDVEELINTPLSDKPWRFYHYHILSAPGIYVAGSSYSMHRIAVTDSYVSWLSCNGLKFQHVDPMRPVDMEELVQGKRAAAWNADARFVQDAVGAISSGCPLGLMSTYRNYALVRHQLPIEWAILWRDLDSDIQIRTDFAQSLVLLVLGCCEDYDTPVVLALLRKNETELLQGIRSLYQQLSAYPRYSTANWGAELGAAQIAAEFHRLSLFRCCLELLGGKQDPRQHKIDPGYSAIDNANIISSVVGIEVLKPFGGFDDSRKILDALSKSPLFSTQRIDTLDIVKLSTRMMANLPIGFPKGYLVQNRLSNGQMSIIHAQLAYFYREHPSLQIPGNDLPLLLCWNSINPITGHVLIKWAASINSWRLYERLIKDIQDSQSKEQLALTLGASLCYQRLLYLIPNAKQPIKGSYHADFEAILNFEYLSNAQTVFEHMVLSVLRIF
;
A
#
# COMPACT_ATOMS: atom_id res chain seq x y z
N MET A 1 10.25 36.97 18.88
CA MET A 1 8.80 37.15 18.72
C MET A 1 8.58 38.10 17.56
N THR A 2 8.25 37.56 16.40
CA THR A 2 7.96 38.33 15.18
C THR A 2 7.00 37.49 14.36
N ALA A 3 5.83 38.06 14.09
CA ALA A 3 4.68 37.39 13.48
C ALA A 3 4.94 37.04 12.00
N PHE A 4 4.73 35.78 11.64
CA PHE A 4 4.57 35.37 10.25
C PHE A 4 3.12 35.65 9.85
N ASN A 5 2.92 36.64 8.99
CA ASN A 5 1.63 36.84 8.31
C ASN A 5 1.42 35.69 7.33
N SER A 6 0.43 34.84 7.62
CA SER A 6 -0.12 33.92 6.64
C SER A 6 -0.92 34.73 5.62
N ALA A 7 -0.45 34.77 4.37
CA ALA A 7 -1.29 35.19 3.27
C ALA A 7 -2.33 34.08 3.05
N SER A 8 -3.53 34.29 3.57
CA SER A 8 -4.70 33.54 3.15
C SER A 8 -5.07 34.00 1.74
N SER A 9 -4.98 33.09 0.77
CA SER A 9 -5.62 33.29 -0.52
C SER A 9 -7.12 33.07 -0.31
N THR A 10 -7.87 34.16 -0.20
CA THR A 10 -9.32 34.15 -0.35
C THR A 10 -9.68 33.61 -1.75
N PRO A 11 -10.71 32.76 -1.90
CA PRO A 11 -11.27 32.46 -3.21
C PRO A 11 -11.82 33.77 -3.77
N ILE A 12 -11.44 34.11 -4.99
CA ILE A 12 -12.07 35.21 -5.72
C ILE A 12 -13.47 34.72 -6.08
N ASP A 13 -14.49 35.39 -5.55
CA ASP A 13 -15.88 35.23 -5.97
C ASP A 13 -15.96 35.45 -7.49
N GLU A 14 -16.39 34.40 -8.20
CA GLU A 14 -16.77 34.45 -9.61
C GLU A 14 -18.06 35.27 -9.75
N LEU A 15 -17.94 36.60 -9.77
CA LEU A 15 -18.98 37.49 -10.27
C LEU A 15 -18.43 38.38 -11.38
N SER A 16 -18.52 37.83 -12.59
CA SER A 16 -18.94 38.51 -13.82
C SER A 16 -18.40 39.94 -14.04
N VAL A 17 -17.19 40.02 -14.58
CA VAL A 17 -16.79 41.12 -15.47
C VAL A 17 -16.46 40.48 -16.82
N PRO A 18 -16.98 40.97 -17.96
CA PRO A 18 -16.62 40.43 -19.26
C PRO A 18 -15.13 40.70 -19.47
N ILE A 19 -14.34 39.63 -19.48
CA ILE A 19 -12.95 39.70 -19.92
C ILE A 19 -13.02 39.82 -21.44
N ASP A 20 -12.91 41.04 -21.97
CA ASP A 20 -12.50 41.22 -23.37
C ASP A 20 -11.20 40.42 -23.57
N GLY A 21 -11.23 39.47 -24.51
CA GLY A 21 -10.29 38.36 -24.67
C GLY A 21 -8.86 38.78 -24.99
N GLN A 22 -8.15 39.39 -24.04
CA GLN A 22 -6.73 39.68 -24.11
C GLN A 22 -6.01 38.98 -22.96
N ILE A 23 -5.18 37.99 -23.30
CA ILE A 23 -4.20 37.47 -22.34
C ILE A 23 -2.98 38.39 -22.37
N VAL A 24 -2.56 38.85 -21.19
CA VAL A 24 -1.41 39.76 -21.06
C VAL A 24 -0.13 38.94 -20.89
N VAL A 25 0.64 38.85 -21.98
CA VAL A 25 2.03 38.39 -21.98
C VAL A 25 2.93 39.61 -21.74
N THR A 26 3.81 39.55 -20.73
CA THR A 26 4.84 40.57 -20.51
C THR A 26 6.22 40.03 -20.87
N THR A 27 6.80 40.54 -21.95
CA THR A 27 8.19 40.19 -22.33
C THR A 27 9.14 41.21 -21.71
N MET A 28 10.11 40.78 -20.90
CA MET A 28 11.20 41.67 -20.45
C MET A 28 12.27 41.74 -21.54
N ILE A 29 12.28 42.83 -22.29
CA ILE A 29 13.41 43.21 -23.14
C ILE A 29 14.22 44.20 -22.32
N THR A 30 15.40 43.78 -21.85
CA THR A 30 16.47 44.59 -21.21
C THR A 30 15.98 45.88 -20.54
N THR A 31 15.77 45.82 -19.22
CA THR A 31 15.58 46.96 -18.30
C THR A 31 14.72 48.11 -18.85
N VAL A 32 13.42 48.08 -18.49
CA VAL A 32 12.44 49.20 -18.45
C VAL A 32 11.27 49.15 -19.46
N ALA A 33 11.24 48.26 -20.46
CA ALA A 33 10.08 48.14 -21.36
C ALA A 33 9.32 46.81 -21.18
N SER A 34 8.12 46.86 -20.60
CA SER A 34 7.13 45.79 -20.67
C SER A 34 6.30 45.95 -21.95
N GLN A 35 6.54 45.08 -22.93
CA GLN A 35 5.70 45.04 -24.12
C GLN A 35 4.53 44.09 -23.87
N ARG A 36 3.30 44.63 -23.92
CA ARG A 36 2.07 43.81 -23.98
C ARG A 36 1.91 43.33 -25.41
N VAL A 37 1.93 42.02 -25.61
CA VAL A 37 1.59 41.42 -26.90
C VAL A 37 0.10 41.04 -26.84
N PRO A 38 -0.79 41.75 -27.54
CA PRO A 38 -2.18 41.32 -27.65
C PRO A 38 -2.26 40.08 -28.55
N PHE A 39 -3.09 39.12 -28.18
CA PHE A 39 -3.40 37.96 -29.02
C PHE A 39 -4.86 37.59 -28.89
N ASP A 40 -5.37 36.95 -29.94
CA ASP A 40 -6.74 36.48 -30.01
C ASP A 40 -6.91 35.24 -29.12
N VAL A 41 -7.74 35.38 -28.07
CA VAL A 41 -8.07 34.29 -27.16
C VAL A 41 -8.82 33.17 -27.87
N GLU A 42 -9.56 33.45 -28.95
CA GLU A 42 -10.25 32.43 -29.72
C GLU A 42 -9.26 31.50 -30.44
N GLU A 43 -8.16 32.04 -30.98
CA GLU A 43 -7.11 31.23 -31.62
C GLU A 43 -6.47 30.25 -30.62
N LEU A 44 -6.29 30.73 -29.38
CA LEU A 44 -5.73 29.96 -28.30
C LEU A 44 -6.68 28.85 -27.83
N ILE A 45 -7.95 29.20 -27.57
CA ILE A 45 -8.99 28.25 -27.16
C ILE A 45 -9.21 27.16 -28.22
N ASN A 46 -9.12 27.51 -29.50
CA ASN A 46 -9.30 26.58 -30.61
C ASN A 46 -8.07 25.67 -30.87
N THR A 47 -6.95 25.91 -30.19
CA THR A 47 -5.76 25.04 -30.33
C THR A 47 -5.99 23.74 -29.54
N PRO A 48 -6.07 22.57 -30.21
CA PRO A 48 -6.31 21.31 -29.52
C PRO A 48 -5.17 21.00 -28.54
N LEU A 49 -5.54 20.77 -27.29
CA LEU A 49 -4.60 20.36 -26.25
C LEU A 49 -4.07 18.96 -26.59
N SER A 50 -2.75 18.83 -26.63
CA SER A 50 -2.11 17.53 -26.83
C SER A 50 -1.98 16.80 -25.51
N ASP A 51 -2.14 15.47 -25.55
CA ASP A 51 -1.80 14.56 -24.45
C ASP A 51 -0.29 14.40 -24.22
N LYS A 52 0.54 15.10 -25.02
CA LYS A 52 2.00 15.08 -24.86
C LYS A 52 2.43 15.70 -23.52
N PRO A 53 3.63 15.33 -23.02
CA PRO A 53 4.16 15.87 -21.78
C PRO A 53 4.27 17.39 -21.84
N TRP A 54 3.97 18.03 -20.71
CA TRP A 54 4.17 19.46 -20.53
C TRP A 54 5.66 19.76 -20.33
N ARG A 55 6.10 20.96 -20.71
CA ARG A 55 7.47 21.44 -20.54
C ARG A 55 7.51 22.71 -19.69
N PHE A 56 8.58 22.88 -18.91
CA PHE A 56 8.77 24.05 -18.05
C PHE A 56 9.60 25.13 -18.74
N TYR A 57 9.18 26.38 -18.54
CA TYR A 57 9.79 27.59 -19.08
C TYR A 57 9.79 28.72 -18.04
N HIS A 58 10.72 29.68 -18.14
CA HIS A 58 10.66 30.94 -17.40
C HIS A 58 10.01 32.02 -18.25
N TYR A 59 8.92 32.63 -17.76
CA TYR A 59 8.20 33.66 -18.49
C TYR A 59 7.22 34.45 -17.60
N HIS A 60 6.74 35.62 -18.04
CA HIS A 60 5.65 36.34 -17.35
C HIS A 60 4.33 36.14 -18.09
N ILE A 61 3.69 34.99 -17.85
CA ILE A 61 2.28 34.75 -18.19
C ILE A 61 1.55 34.47 -16.88
N LEU A 62 0.43 35.17 -16.66
CA LEU A 62 -0.37 35.04 -15.43
C LEU A 62 -1.32 33.84 -15.47
N SER A 63 -1.91 33.53 -16.63
CA SER A 63 -2.69 32.31 -16.89
C SER A 63 -3.14 32.29 -18.36
N ALA A 64 -3.23 31.10 -18.96
CA ALA A 64 -3.88 30.88 -20.25
C ALA A 64 -4.28 29.40 -20.40
N PRO A 65 -5.32 29.05 -21.20
CA PRO A 65 -5.54 27.67 -21.64
C PRO A 65 -4.23 27.03 -22.12
N GLY A 66 -3.93 25.79 -21.68
CA GLY A 66 -2.70 25.10 -22.06
C GLY A 66 -1.39 25.62 -21.43
N ILE A 67 -1.45 26.64 -20.56
CA ILE A 67 -0.33 27.22 -19.81
C ILE A 67 -0.67 27.28 -18.32
N TYR A 68 0.10 26.59 -17.51
CA TYR A 68 -0.05 26.55 -16.06
C TYR A 68 1.07 27.32 -15.38
N VAL A 69 0.75 28.22 -14.45
CA VAL A 69 1.76 28.90 -13.63
C VAL A 69 2.19 27.95 -12.51
N ALA A 70 3.34 27.30 -12.70
CA ALA A 70 3.89 26.33 -11.78
C ALA A 70 4.39 26.98 -10.48
N GLY A 71 4.91 28.21 -10.54
CA GLY A 71 5.42 28.95 -9.39
C GLY A 71 6.04 30.29 -9.79
N SER A 72 6.59 31.02 -8.82
CA SER A 72 7.27 32.30 -9.05
C SER A 72 8.61 32.37 -8.30
N SER A 73 9.64 32.91 -8.93
CA SER A 73 10.98 33.09 -8.35
C SER A 73 11.57 34.45 -8.70
N TYR A 74 11.96 35.24 -7.70
CA TYR A 74 12.70 36.51 -7.82
C TYR A 74 12.31 37.42 -9.01
N SER A 75 11.00 37.53 -9.30
CA SER A 75 10.32 38.26 -10.40
C SER A 75 9.86 37.47 -11.62
N MET A 76 10.39 36.28 -11.92
CA MET A 76 9.93 35.46 -13.06
C MET A 76 8.91 34.41 -12.62
N HIS A 77 7.88 34.19 -13.44
CA HIS A 77 7.01 33.03 -13.26
C HIS A 77 7.64 31.82 -13.96
N ARG A 78 7.53 30.67 -13.31
CA ARG A 78 7.79 29.39 -13.94
C ARG A 78 6.46 28.91 -14.48
N ILE A 79 6.40 28.68 -15.78
CA ILE A 79 5.20 28.17 -16.44
C ILE A 79 5.45 26.77 -16.97
N ALA A 80 4.44 25.93 -16.89
CA ALA A 80 4.38 24.67 -17.61
C ALA A 80 3.46 24.86 -18.82
N VAL A 81 3.92 24.43 -19.99
CA VAL A 81 3.21 24.62 -21.26
C VAL A 81 3.04 23.28 -21.95
N THR A 82 1.86 23.03 -22.50
CA THR A 82 1.63 21.85 -23.36
C THR A 82 2.45 21.92 -24.64
N ASP A 83 2.90 20.77 -25.15
CA ASP A 83 3.70 20.72 -26.39
C ASP A 83 3.00 21.37 -27.60
N SER A 84 1.66 21.31 -27.68
CA SER A 84 0.87 21.98 -28.74
C SER A 84 1.12 23.48 -28.79
N TYR A 85 1.31 24.09 -27.62
CA TYR A 85 1.43 25.54 -27.47
C TYR A 85 2.85 26.03 -27.69
N VAL A 86 3.86 25.16 -27.57
CA VAL A 86 5.27 25.54 -27.81
C VAL A 86 5.45 26.03 -29.25
N SER A 87 4.86 25.33 -30.22
CA SER A 87 4.90 25.75 -31.63
C SER A 87 4.16 27.05 -31.86
N TRP A 88 2.96 27.20 -31.29
CA TRP A 88 2.18 28.44 -31.39
C TRP A 88 2.94 29.64 -30.81
N LEU A 89 3.51 29.49 -29.61
CA LEU A 89 4.27 30.55 -28.96
C LEU A 89 5.53 30.91 -29.78
N SER A 90 6.18 29.92 -30.40
CA SER A 90 7.35 30.13 -31.28
C SER A 90 6.97 30.90 -32.56
N CYS A 91 5.82 30.57 -33.17
CA CYS A 91 5.29 31.28 -34.35
C CYS A 91 4.98 32.75 -34.07
N ASN A 92 4.62 33.08 -32.83
CA ASN A 92 4.35 34.44 -32.37
C ASN A 92 5.60 35.19 -31.86
N GLY A 93 6.79 34.67 -32.15
CA GLY A 93 8.06 35.35 -31.82
C GLY A 93 8.42 35.35 -30.33
N LEU A 94 7.68 34.62 -29.50
CA LEU A 94 7.97 34.48 -28.08
C LEU A 94 9.10 33.45 -27.91
N LYS A 95 10.25 33.89 -27.39
CA LYS A 95 11.39 33.01 -27.14
C LYS A 95 11.32 32.48 -25.71
N PHE A 96 11.21 31.15 -25.57
CA PHE A 96 11.27 30.48 -24.27
C PHE A 96 12.57 29.74 -24.12
N GLN A 97 13.17 29.89 -22.94
CA GLN A 97 14.25 29.02 -22.53
C GLN A 97 13.64 27.84 -21.77
N HIS A 98 13.89 26.62 -22.26
CA HIS A 98 13.53 25.41 -21.53
C HIS A 98 14.28 25.37 -20.20
N VAL A 99 13.58 24.99 -19.15
CA VAL A 99 14.10 25.00 -17.78
C VAL A 99 13.97 23.60 -17.19
N ASP A 100 15.05 23.13 -16.58
CA ASP A 100 14.95 22.04 -15.61
C ASP A 100 14.36 22.62 -14.31
N PRO A 101 13.14 22.23 -13.92
CA PRO A 101 12.45 22.83 -12.77
C PRO A 101 13.17 22.53 -11.43
N MET A 102 14.08 21.54 -11.42
CA MET A 102 14.88 21.17 -10.26
C MET A 102 16.24 21.88 -10.20
N ARG A 103 16.65 22.56 -11.27
CA ARG A 103 17.93 23.27 -11.28
C ARG A 103 17.79 24.62 -10.56
N PRO A 104 18.72 24.98 -9.65
CA PRO A 104 18.74 26.30 -9.05
C PRO A 104 19.00 27.38 -10.10
N VAL A 105 18.51 28.59 -9.83
CA VAL A 105 18.81 29.76 -10.66
C VAL A 105 20.22 30.24 -10.31
N ASP A 106 21.02 30.65 -11.29
CA ASP A 106 22.41 31.09 -11.09
C ASP A 106 22.55 32.18 -10.01
N MET A 107 21.56 33.09 -9.92
CA MET A 107 21.52 34.12 -8.88
C MET A 107 21.35 33.55 -7.47
N GLU A 108 20.60 32.46 -7.30
CA GLU A 108 20.46 31.78 -6.01
C GLU A 108 21.76 31.11 -5.60
N GLU A 109 22.45 30.47 -6.55
CA GLU A 109 23.77 29.89 -6.30
C GLU A 109 24.79 30.97 -5.87
N LEU A 110 24.74 32.16 -6.48
CA LEU A 110 25.61 33.28 -6.15
C LEU A 110 25.34 33.81 -4.73
N VAL A 111 24.07 33.93 -4.34
CA VAL A 111 23.68 34.52 -3.05
C VAL A 111 23.78 33.53 -1.89
N GLN A 112 23.39 32.28 -2.11
CA GLN A 112 23.21 31.28 -1.05
C GLN A 112 24.27 30.17 -1.08
N GLY A 113 25.07 30.10 -2.14
CA GLY A 113 25.94 28.99 -2.44
C GLY A 113 25.21 27.84 -3.12
N LYS A 114 25.95 27.08 -3.95
CA LYS A 114 25.41 25.99 -4.80
C LYS A 114 24.52 25.00 -4.05
N ARG A 115 24.95 24.58 -2.86
CA ARG A 115 24.26 23.55 -2.08
C ARG A 115 22.91 24.01 -1.53
N ALA A 116 22.85 25.21 -0.96
CA ALA A 116 21.60 25.76 -0.43
C ALA A 116 20.63 26.10 -1.57
N ALA A 117 21.15 26.61 -2.69
CA ALA A 117 20.35 26.90 -3.87
C ALA A 117 19.73 25.63 -4.48
N ALA A 118 20.52 24.57 -4.69
CA ALA A 118 20.03 23.30 -5.23
C ALA A 118 18.92 22.70 -4.36
N TRP A 119 19.07 22.79 -3.04
CA TRP A 119 18.02 22.37 -2.12
C TRP A 119 16.76 23.23 -2.24
N ASN A 120 16.89 24.56 -2.21
CA ASN A 120 15.71 25.43 -2.37
C ASN A 120 14.99 25.16 -3.70
N ALA A 121 15.72 24.79 -4.76
CA ALA A 121 15.13 24.34 -6.01
C ALA A 121 14.34 23.02 -5.88
N ASP A 122 14.91 22.00 -5.23
CA ASP A 122 14.22 20.73 -4.93
C ASP A 122 12.94 20.96 -4.11
N ALA A 123 13.03 21.78 -3.05
CA ALA A 123 11.90 22.07 -2.18
C ALA A 123 10.76 22.79 -2.91
N ARG A 124 11.10 23.82 -3.69
CA ARG A 124 10.12 24.52 -4.53
C ARG A 124 9.50 23.60 -5.56
N PHE A 125 10.29 22.75 -6.23
CA PHE A 125 9.75 21.81 -7.20
C PHE A 125 8.67 20.91 -6.59
N VAL A 126 8.92 20.36 -5.40
CA VAL A 126 7.93 19.53 -4.70
C VAL A 126 6.71 20.36 -4.28
N GLN A 127 6.90 21.57 -3.74
CA GLN A 127 5.80 22.45 -3.36
C GLN A 127 4.92 22.84 -4.55
N ASP A 128 5.53 23.25 -5.66
CA ASP A 128 4.86 23.59 -6.92
C ASP A 128 4.06 22.37 -7.43
N ALA A 129 4.67 21.18 -7.44
CA ALA A 129 4.03 19.95 -7.88
C ALA A 129 2.83 19.57 -7.01
N VAL A 130 3.00 19.54 -5.69
CA VAL A 130 1.94 19.22 -4.73
C VAL A 130 0.81 20.24 -4.81
N GLY A 131 1.15 21.52 -4.90
CA GLY A 131 0.18 22.62 -5.05
C GLY A 131 -0.64 22.45 -6.32
N ALA A 132 0.01 22.21 -7.46
CA ALA A 132 -0.66 21.97 -8.74
C ALA A 132 -1.56 20.75 -8.73
N ILE A 133 -1.10 19.64 -8.15
CA ILE A 133 -1.92 18.42 -8.07
C ILE A 133 -3.13 18.65 -7.17
N SER A 134 -2.94 19.30 -6.02
CA SER A 134 -4.01 19.58 -5.07
C SER A 134 -5.06 20.54 -5.64
N SER A 135 -4.67 21.45 -6.54
CA SER A 135 -5.58 22.36 -7.23
C SER A 135 -6.27 21.76 -8.46
N GLY A 136 -6.07 20.46 -8.74
CA GLY A 136 -6.73 19.77 -9.84
C GLY A 136 -6.06 20.00 -11.21
N CYS A 137 -4.73 20.06 -11.27
CA CYS A 137 -4.03 20.26 -12.53
C CYS A 137 -4.32 19.19 -13.60
N PRO A 138 -4.13 19.52 -14.90
CA PRO A 138 -4.30 18.56 -15.99
C PRO A 138 -3.40 17.33 -15.85
N LEU A 139 -3.88 16.18 -16.35
CA LEU A 139 -3.17 14.89 -16.25
C LEU A 139 -1.77 14.93 -16.89
N GLY A 140 -1.62 15.63 -18.01
CA GLY A 140 -0.32 15.81 -18.66
C GLY A 140 0.69 16.51 -17.76
N LEU A 141 0.27 17.53 -17.01
CA LEU A 141 1.14 18.26 -16.08
C LEU A 141 1.53 17.41 -14.89
N MET A 142 0.57 16.67 -14.32
CA MET A 142 0.84 15.68 -13.27
C MET A 142 1.86 14.63 -13.73
N SER A 143 1.71 14.10 -14.95
CA SER A 143 2.68 13.15 -15.52
C SER A 143 4.06 13.78 -15.70
N THR A 144 4.12 15.05 -16.10
CA THR A 144 5.38 15.79 -16.22
C THR A 144 6.07 15.89 -14.86
N TYR A 145 5.38 16.32 -13.80
CA TYR A 145 5.97 16.37 -12.46
C TYR A 145 6.51 15.01 -12.02
N ARG A 146 5.77 13.92 -12.24
CA ARG A 146 6.24 12.55 -11.95
C ARG A 146 7.52 12.19 -12.69
N ASN A 147 7.63 12.59 -13.97
CA ASN A 147 8.77 12.23 -14.82
C ASN A 147 10.04 13.02 -14.46
N TYR A 148 9.91 14.27 -13.99
CA TYR A 148 11.05 15.06 -13.50
C TYR A 148 11.47 14.67 -12.08
N ALA A 149 10.55 14.16 -11.26
CA ALA A 149 10.81 13.84 -9.87
C ALA A 149 11.84 12.71 -9.69
N LEU A 150 12.91 13.00 -8.94
CA LEU A 150 13.77 11.97 -8.36
C LEU A 150 12.99 11.09 -7.37
N VAL A 151 13.49 9.89 -7.07
CA VAL A 151 12.84 8.90 -6.18
C VAL A 151 12.37 9.53 -4.85
N ARG A 152 13.18 10.37 -4.23
CA ARG A 152 12.85 11.08 -2.98
C ARG A 152 11.74 12.13 -3.12
N HIS A 153 11.55 12.71 -4.31
CA HIS A 153 10.51 13.70 -4.60
C HIS A 153 9.19 13.04 -5.02
N GLN A 154 9.24 11.78 -5.46
CA GLN A 154 8.04 11.06 -5.88
C GLN A 154 7.07 10.88 -4.72
N LEU A 155 7.54 10.55 -3.52
CA LEU A 155 6.65 10.24 -2.40
C LEU A 155 5.61 11.34 -2.11
N PRO A 156 5.98 12.63 -1.87
CA PRO A 156 5.00 13.69 -1.65
C PRO A 156 4.06 13.91 -2.84
N ILE A 157 4.58 13.79 -4.06
CA ILE A 157 3.79 13.92 -5.31
C ILE A 157 2.73 12.80 -5.36
N GLU A 158 3.11 11.56 -5.08
CA GLU A 158 2.21 10.42 -5.14
C GLU A 158 1.13 10.49 -4.03
N TRP A 159 1.50 10.96 -2.84
CA TRP A 159 0.51 11.21 -1.78
C TRP A 159 -0.47 12.33 -2.14
N ALA A 160 -0.02 13.41 -2.78
CA ALA A 160 -0.91 14.45 -3.28
C ALA A 160 -1.91 13.91 -4.31
N ILE A 161 -1.47 13.01 -5.18
CA ILE A 161 -2.32 12.38 -6.21
C ILE A 161 -3.37 11.47 -5.56
N LEU A 162 -2.97 10.64 -4.58
CA LEU A 162 -3.90 9.82 -3.82
C LEU A 162 -4.94 10.67 -3.09
N TRP A 163 -4.51 11.73 -2.40
CA TRP A 163 -5.41 12.61 -1.66
C TRP A 163 -6.40 13.32 -2.60
N ARG A 164 -5.92 13.87 -3.72
CA ARG A 164 -6.79 14.49 -4.73
C ARG A 164 -7.83 13.50 -5.25
N ASP A 165 -7.40 12.29 -5.60
CA ASP A 165 -8.31 11.28 -6.16
C ASP A 165 -9.36 10.85 -5.12
N LEU A 166 -8.96 10.72 -3.85
CA LEU A 166 -9.89 10.43 -2.74
C LEU A 166 -10.89 11.59 -2.50
N ASP A 167 -10.45 12.84 -2.60
CA ASP A 167 -11.29 14.02 -2.34
C ASP A 167 -12.14 14.45 -3.55
N SER A 168 -11.90 13.86 -4.73
CA SER A 168 -12.58 14.22 -5.97
C SER A 168 -14.04 13.79 -6.05
N ASP A 169 -14.43 12.77 -5.29
CA ASP A 169 -15.80 12.22 -5.28
C ASP A 169 -16.25 11.97 -3.83
N ILE A 170 -17.33 12.64 -3.44
CA ILE A 170 -17.90 12.55 -2.08
C ILE A 170 -18.31 11.12 -1.74
N GLN A 171 -18.90 10.39 -2.68
CA GLN A 171 -19.36 9.02 -2.43
C GLN A 171 -18.17 8.09 -2.20
N ILE A 172 -17.13 8.20 -3.03
CA ILE A 172 -15.91 7.41 -2.88
C ILE A 172 -15.24 7.72 -1.54
N ARG A 173 -15.21 9.00 -1.14
CA ARG A 173 -14.66 9.43 0.14
C ARG A 173 -15.41 8.81 1.33
N THR A 174 -16.74 8.81 1.28
CA THR A 174 -17.59 8.17 2.30
C THR A 174 -17.39 6.66 2.34
N ASP A 175 -17.43 5.99 1.18
CA ASP A 175 -17.23 4.54 1.07
C ASP A 175 -15.84 4.12 1.55
N PHE A 176 -14.84 4.98 1.34
CA PHE A 176 -13.48 4.77 1.82
C PHE A 176 -13.41 4.86 3.33
N ALA A 177 -14.04 5.87 3.95
CA ALA A 177 -14.11 5.99 5.40
C ALA A 177 -14.87 4.80 6.04
N GLN A 178 -15.98 4.37 5.43
CA GLN A 178 -16.73 3.18 5.84
C GLN A 178 -15.86 1.91 5.75
N SER A 179 -15.09 1.76 4.66
CA SER A 179 -14.18 0.62 4.47
C SER A 179 -13.05 0.58 5.49
N LEU A 180 -12.52 1.75 5.90
CA LEU A 180 -11.55 1.83 7.00
C LEU A 180 -12.14 1.30 8.31
N VAL A 181 -13.37 1.72 8.66
CA VAL A 181 -14.04 1.24 9.88
C VAL A 181 -14.28 -0.27 9.81
N LEU A 182 -14.80 -0.77 8.69
CA LEU A 182 -15.01 -2.20 8.49
C LEU A 182 -13.71 -3.00 8.61
N LEU A 183 -12.64 -2.52 7.98
CA LEU A 183 -11.33 -3.17 8.02
C LEU A 183 -10.85 -3.32 9.46
N VAL A 184 -10.90 -2.23 10.22
CA VAL A 184 -10.42 -2.21 11.60
C VAL A 184 -11.28 -3.12 12.48
N LEU A 185 -12.62 -3.07 12.35
CA LEU A 185 -13.50 -3.99 13.07
C LEU A 185 -13.24 -5.46 12.70
N GLY A 186 -12.96 -5.75 11.43
CA GLY A 186 -12.63 -7.10 11.00
C GLY A 186 -11.32 -7.65 11.56
N CYS A 187 -10.52 -6.77 12.13
CA CYS A 187 -9.26 -7.03 12.80
C CYS A 187 -9.35 -7.02 14.33
N CYS A 188 -10.52 -6.75 14.91
CA CYS A 188 -10.77 -6.76 16.36
C CYS A 188 -11.41 -8.06 16.84
N GLU A 189 -11.11 -8.47 18.07
CA GLU A 189 -11.76 -9.61 18.75
C GLU A 189 -13.01 -9.17 19.52
N ASP A 190 -12.96 -7.97 20.11
CA ASP A 190 -14.03 -7.39 20.92
C ASP A 190 -14.37 -5.97 20.41
N TYR A 191 -15.66 -5.73 20.17
CA TYR A 191 -16.19 -4.47 19.64
C TYR A 191 -16.60 -3.48 20.72
N ASP A 192 -16.66 -3.90 21.98
CA ASP A 192 -17.08 -3.06 23.10
C ASP A 192 -15.89 -2.46 23.86
N THR A 193 -14.67 -2.63 23.34
CA THR A 193 -13.48 -1.99 23.91
C THR A 193 -13.54 -0.46 23.76
N PRO A 194 -12.96 0.32 24.71
CA PRO A 194 -12.97 1.78 24.64
C PRO A 194 -12.39 2.34 23.35
N VAL A 195 -11.38 1.67 22.78
CA VAL A 195 -10.71 2.08 21.54
C VAL A 195 -11.62 1.89 20.33
N VAL A 196 -12.32 0.76 20.23
CA VAL A 196 -13.28 0.50 19.14
C VAL A 196 -14.50 1.42 19.26
N LEU A 197 -15.02 1.62 20.47
CA LEU A 197 -16.12 2.57 20.68
C LEU A 197 -15.71 4.01 20.32
N ALA A 198 -14.47 4.40 20.58
CA ALA A 198 -13.95 5.70 20.16
C ALA A 198 -13.85 5.81 18.62
N LEU A 199 -13.43 4.75 17.92
CA LEU A 199 -13.45 4.69 16.45
C LEU A 199 -14.86 4.86 15.91
N LEU A 200 -15.82 4.10 16.44
CA LEU A 200 -17.20 4.08 15.95
C LEU A 200 -17.87 5.45 16.09
N ARG A 201 -17.47 6.27 17.06
CA ARG A 201 -17.98 7.64 17.23
C ARG A 201 -17.43 8.65 16.24
N LYS A 202 -16.32 8.35 15.55
CA LYS A 202 -15.69 9.29 14.61
C LYS A 202 -16.58 9.50 13.39
N ASN A 203 -16.65 10.75 12.93
CA ASN A 203 -17.24 11.09 11.64
C ASN A 203 -16.23 10.92 10.49
N GLU A 204 -16.68 11.13 9.25
CA GLU A 204 -15.85 11.01 8.04
C GLU A 204 -14.58 11.87 8.13
N THR A 205 -14.71 13.13 8.52
CA THR A 205 -13.58 14.07 8.62
C THR A 205 -12.55 13.61 9.65
N GLU A 206 -12.99 13.15 10.82
CA GLU A 206 -12.11 12.68 11.89
C GLU A 206 -11.36 11.39 11.51
N LEU A 207 -11.99 10.49 10.75
CA LEU A 207 -11.35 9.27 10.24
C LEU A 207 -10.30 9.59 9.18
N LEU A 208 -10.65 10.46 8.24
CA LEU A 208 -9.74 10.85 7.15
C LEU A 208 -8.64 11.82 7.62
N GLN A 209 -8.79 12.46 8.78
CA GLN A 209 -7.77 13.33 9.36
C GLN A 209 -6.44 12.59 9.58
N GLY A 210 -6.46 11.30 9.90
CA GLY A 210 -5.23 10.50 10.01
C GLY A 210 -4.45 10.45 8.70
N ILE A 211 -5.15 10.15 7.60
CA ILE A 211 -4.58 10.10 6.24
C ILE A 211 -4.16 11.50 5.79
N ARG A 212 -4.99 12.51 6.04
CA ARG A 212 -4.69 13.91 5.75
C ARG A 212 -3.43 14.37 6.48
N SER A 213 -3.26 13.97 7.74
CA SER A 213 -2.09 14.31 8.54
C SER A 213 -0.82 13.66 7.98
N LEU A 214 -0.90 12.40 7.52
CA LEU A 214 0.21 11.74 6.83
C LEU A 214 0.59 12.46 5.54
N TYR A 215 -0.42 12.77 4.72
CA TYR A 215 -0.24 13.57 3.52
C TYR A 215 0.45 14.89 3.85
N GLN A 216 -0.04 15.66 4.82
CA GLN A 216 0.52 16.96 5.22
C GLN A 216 1.96 16.84 5.77
N GLN A 217 2.26 15.77 6.51
CA GLN A 217 3.59 15.53 7.04
C GLN A 217 4.59 15.24 5.90
N LEU A 218 4.17 14.45 4.91
CA LEU A 218 4.99 14.07 3.76
C LEU A 218 5.04 15.16 2.69
N SER A 219 3.98 15.92 2.49
CA SER A 219 3.92 17.04 1.54
C SER A 219 4.70 18.27 2.02
N ALA A 220 4.96 18.37 3.32
CA ALA A 220 5.90 19.33 3.89
C ALA A 220 7.38 18.95 3.64
N TYR A 221 7.65 17.91 2.86
CA TYR A 221 9.00 17.51 2.46
C TYR A 221 9.57 18.46 1.38
N PRO A 222 10.85 18.86 1.46
CA PRO A 222 11.86 18.48 2.45
C PRO A 222 11.77 19.31 3.74
N ARG A 223 11.66 18.64 4.89
CA ARG A 223 11.58 19.25 6.23
C ARG A 223 12.95 19.65 6.80
N TYR A 224 13.83 20.38 6.10
CA TYR A 224 15.08 20.75 6.78
C TYR A 224 15.45 22.24 6.59
N SER A 225 15.83 22.90 7.68
CA SER A 225 16.75 24.03 7.60
C SER A 225 18.13 23.46 7.26
N THR A 226 19.06 24.30 6.79
CA THR A 226 20.46 23.93 6.52
C THR A 226 21.13 23.10 7.64
N ALA A 227 20.62 23.14 8.88
CA ALA A 227 21.08 22.38 10.03
C ALA A 227 20.70 20.88 10.07
N ASN A 228 19.63 20.44 9.40
CA ASN A 228 19.12 19.07 9.51
C ASN A 228 19.31 18.22 8.23
N TRP A 229 20.26 18.61 7.39
CA TRP A 229 20.58 17.99 6.10
C TRP A 229 20.91 16.48 6.16
N GLY A 230 21.17 15.92 7.35
CA GLY A 230 21.58 14.52 7.52
C GLY A 230 20.43 13.49 7.65
N ALA A 231 19.17 13.92 7.76
CA ALA A 231 18.05 13.00 7.95
C ALA A 231 17.35 12.64 6.63
N GLU A 232 18.10 12.32 5.58
CA GLU A 232 17.50 11.77 4.36
C GLU A 232 16.73 10.48 4.71
N LEU A 233 15.50 10.37 4.19
CA LEU A 233 14.75 9.11 4.29
C LEU A 233 15.58 8.03 3.60
N GLY A 234 16.02 7.03 4.37
CA GLY A 234 16.73 5.89 3.81
C GLY A 234 15.86 5.16 2.79
N ALA A 235 16.48 4.47 1.83
CA ALA A 235 15.77 3.75 0.78
C ALA A 235 14.69 2.78 1.33
N ALA A 236 14.98 2.13 2.46
CA ALA A 236 14.02 1.25 3.14
C ALA A 236 12.78 2.01 3.65
N GLN A 237 12.95 3.22 4.18
CA GLN A 237 11.84 4.03 4.67
C GLN A 237 10.99 4.56 3.50
N ILE A 238 11.63 4.98 2.41
CA ILE A 238 10.93 5.35 1.16
C ILE A 238 10.10 4.17 0.65
N ALA A 239 10.67 2.96 0.63
CA ALA A 239 9.96 1.76 0.20
C ALA A 239 8.75 1.45 1.10
N ALA A 240 8.91 1.55 2.43
CA ALA A 240 7.84 1.36 3.39
C ALA A 240 6.67 2.36 3.19
N GLU A 241 6.98 3.63 2.92
CA GLU A 241 5.94 4.64 2.65
C GLU A 241 5.24 4.43 1.30
N PHE A 242 5.98 3.97 0.27
CA PHE A 242 5.36 3.56 -0.99
C PHE A 242 4.44 2.35 -0.82
N HIS A 243 4.85 1.37 -0.02
CA HIS A 243 4.02 0.23 0.30
C HIS A 243 2.72 0.66 1.02
N ARG A 244 2.83 1.54 2.01
CA ARG A 244 1.67 2.15 2.69
C ARG A 244 0.74 2.89 1.73
N LEU A 245 1.29 3.74 0.86
CA LEU A 245 0.53 4.45 -0.18
C LEU A 245 -0.19 3.47 -1.11
N SER A 246 0.46 2.36 -1.47
CA SER A 246 -0.12 1.32 -2.32
C SER A 246 -1.33 0.66 -1.68
N LEU A 247 -1.29 0.38 -0.38
CA LEU A 247 -2.43 -0.18 0.36
C LEU A 247 -3.66 0.75 0.29
N PHE A 248 -3.46 2.06 0.48
CA PHE A 248 -4.56 3.03 0.35
C PHE A 248 -5.05 3.18 -1.09
N ARG A 249 -4.15 3.15 -2.08
CA ARG A 249 -4.55 3.15 -3.50
C ARG A 249 -5.41 1.93 -3.84
N CYS A 250 -5.02 0.72 -3.42
CA CYS A 250 -5.82 -0.48 -3.63
C CYS A 250 -7.20 -0.39 -2.97
N CYS A 251 -7.29 0.21 -1.77
CA CYS A 251 -8.56 0.44 -1.09
C CYS A 251 -9.44 1.43 -1.87
N LEU A 252 -8.85 2.51 -2.39
CA LEU A 252 -9.56 3.50 -3.21
C LEU A 252 -10.09 2.88 -4.52
N GLU A 253 -9.26 2.11 -5.23
CA GLU A 253 -9.64 1.46 -6.49
C GLU A 253 -10.73 0.38 -6.31
N LEU A 254 -10.69 -0.37 -5.20
CA LEU A 254 -11.73 -1.34 -4.85
C LEU A 254 -13.14 -0.71 -4.80
N LEU A 255 -13.20 0.56 -4.42
CA LEU A 255 -14.42 1.35 -4.26
C LEU A 255 -14.82 2.09 -5.54
N GLY A 256 -14.18 1.78 -6.68
CA GLY A 256 -14.44 2.44 -7.96
C GLY A 256 -13.65 3.73 -8.17
N GLY A 257 -12.70 4.03 -7.27
CA GLY A 257 -11.76 5.13 -7.45
C GLY A 257 -10.84 4.94 -8.64
N LYS A 258 -10.19 6.04 -9.02
CA LYS A 258 -9.29 6.06 -10.18
C LYS A 258 -8.10 5.12 -10.00
N GLN A 259 -7.87 4.29 -11.01
CA GLN A 259 -6.71 3.40 -11.06
C GLN A 259 -5.42 4.17 -11.32
N ASP A 260 -4.36 3.82 -10.58
CA ASP A 260 -3.02 4.34 -10.83
C ASP A 260 -1.94 3.25 -10.62
N PRO A 261 -1.53 2.54 -11.69
CA PRO A 261 -0.53 1.48 -11.59
C PRO A 261 0.83 1.93 -11.06
N ARG A 262 1.18 3.22 -11.16
CA ARG A 262 2.47 3.73 -10.63
C ARG A 262 2.50 3.71 -9.10
N GLN A 263 1.33 3.66 -8.48
CA GLN A 263 1.14 3.58 -7.04
C GLN A 263 0.94 2.13 -6.55
N HIS A 264 1.16 1.11 -7.39
CA HIS A 264 1.06 -0.31 -7.01
C HIS A 264 2.44 -0.89 -6.68
N LYS A 265 3.05 -0.36 -5.61
CA LYS A 265 4.37 -0.81 -5.12
C LYS A 265 4.20 -1.59 -3.80
N ILE A 266 3.40 -2.66 -3.86
CA ILE A 266 3.21 -3.55 -2.71
C ILE A 266 4.48 -4.35 -2.47
N ASP A 267 5.07 -4.17 -1.29
CA ASP A 267 6.22 -4.95 -0.85
C ASP A 267 5.77 -6.34 -0.36
N PRO A 268 6.19 -7.43 -1.02
CA PRO A 268 5.81 -8.79 -0.64
C PRO A 268 6.40 -9.26 0.69
N GLY A 269 7.33 -8.51 1.30
CA GLY A 269 7.92 -8.77 2.61
C GLY A 269 6.99 -8.51 3.78
N TYR A 270 5.93 -7.72 3.60
CA TYR A 270 4.93 -7.46 4.63
C TYR A 270 3.90 -8.60 4.73
N SER A 271 3.58 -9.00 5.95
CA SER A 271 2.50 -9.95 6.23
C SER A 271 1.12 -9.30 6.16
N ALA A 272 0.07 -10.13 6.11
CA ALA A 272 -1.31 -9.63 6.16
C ALA A 272 -1.60 -8.80 7.43
N ILE A 273 -1.02 -9.18 8.57
CA ILE A 273 -1.16 -8.44 9.82
C ILE A 273 -0.42 -7.11 9.75
N ASP A 274 0.79 -7.08 9.19
CA ASP A 274 1.53 -5.82 9.03
C ASP A 274 0.74 -4.84 8.17
N ASN A 275 0.14 -5.32 7.07
CA ASN A 275 -0.67 -4.50 6.17
C ASN A 275 -1.94 -3.98 6.87
N ALA A 276 -2.63 -4.83 7.62
CA ALA A 276 -3.78 -4.44 8.42
C ALA A 276 -3.41 -3.41 9.50
N ASN A 277 -2.25 -3.56 10.13
CA ASN A 277 -1.69 -2.60 11.10
C ASN A 277 -1.35 -1.26 10.45
N ILE A 278 -0.73 -1.26 9.26
CA ILE A 278 -0.42 -0.03 8.53
C ILE A 278 -1.70 0.78 8.26
N ILE A 279 -2.77 0.12 7.82
CA ILE A 279 -4.06 0.78 7.56
C ILE A 279 -4.68 1.23 8.88
N SER A 280 -4.78 0.36 9.88
CA SER A 280 -5.46 0.68 11.15
C SER A 280 -4.74 1.73 11.99
N SER A 281 -3.42 1.88 11.81
CA SER A 281 -2.64 2.92 12.48
C SER A 281 -3.13 4.34 12.15
N VAL A 282 -3.74 4.57 10.98
CA VAL A 282 -4.24 5.91 10.61
C VAL A 282 -5.46 6.32 11.41
N VAL A 283 -6.20 5.35 11.95
CA VAL A 283 -7.33 5.60 12.84
C VAL A 283 -6.97 5.44 14.32
N GLY A 284 -5.70 5.09 14.61
CA GLY A 284 -5.14 4.97 15.95
C GLY A 284 -5.42 3.64 16.63
N ILE A 285 -5.55 2.55 15.86
CA ILE A 285 -5.87 1.21 16.39
C ILE A 285 -4.80 0.21 15.96
N GLU A 286 -4.32 -0.57 16.93
CA GLU A 286 -3.45 -1.72 16.70
C GLU A 286 -4.28 -2.97 16.43
N VAL A 287 -3.89 -3.72 15.42
CA VAL A 287 -4.55 -4.94 14.97
C VAL A 287 -3.89 -6.16 15.58
N LEU A 288 -4.70 -7.04 16.16
CA LEU A 288 -4.23 -8.27 16.82
C LEU A 288 -4.40 -9.52 15.95
N LYS A 289 -5.23 -9.47 14.91
CA LYS A 289 -5.52 -10.61 14.02
C LYS A 289 -5.68 -10.17 12.54
N PRO A 290 -5.44 -11.07 11.56
CA PRO A 290 -5.69 -10.76 10.17
C PRO A 290 -7.17 -10.46 9.91
N PHE A 291 -7.43 -9.69 8.86
CA PHE A 291 -8.78 -9.40 8.40
C PHE A 291 -9.45 -10.67 7.82
N GLY A 292 -10.77 -10.79 7.96
CA GLY A 292 -11.57 -11.84 7.30
C GLY A 292 -11.97 -13.05 8.16
N GLY A 293 -11.50 -13.12 9.42
CA GLY A 293 -11.85 -14.16 10.39
C GLY A 293 -13.10 -13.86 11.21
N PHE A 294 -14.24 -13.59 10.55
CA PHE A 294 -15.49 -13.30 11.28
C PHE A 294 -16.13 -14.58 11.81
N ASP A 295 -16.33 -14.61 13.12
CA ASP A 295 -17.11 -15.66 13.78
C ASP A 295 -18.62 -15.39 13.64
N ASP A 296 -19.03 -14.11 13.62
CA ASP A 296 -20.42 -13.71 13.47
C ASP A 296 -20.52 -12.35 12.75
N SER A 297 -21.04 -12.36 11.52
CA SER A 297 -21.26 -11.13 10.74
C SER A 297 -22.27 -10.20 11.41
N ARG A 298 -23.19 -10.71 12.24
CA ARG A 298 -24.18 -9.89 12.94
C ARG A 298 -23.53 -8.99 13.99
N LYS A 299 -22.49 -9.46 14.68
CA LYS A 299 -21.76 -8.64 15.66
C LYS A 299 -21.08 -7.44 15.00
N ILE A 300 -20.57 -7.62 13.78
CA ILE A 300 -20.00 -6.49 13.02
C ILE A 300 -21.09 -5.53 12.59
N LEU A 301 -22.22 -6.03 12.08
CA LEU A 301 -23.35 -5.18 11.69
C LEU A 301 -23.86 -4.37 12.89
N ASP A 302 -23.98 -4.99 14.06
CA ASP A 302 -24.36 -4.30 15.30
C ASP A 302 -23.34 -3.21 15.68
N ALA A 303 -22.04 -3.51 15.60
CA ALA A 303 -20.99 -2.52 15.84
C ALA A 303 -21.05 -1.36 14.82
N LEU A 304 -21.20 -1.64 13.53
CA LEU A 304 -21.31 -0.65 12.46
C LEU A 304 -22.54 0.25 12.64
N SER A 305 -23.64 -0.29 13.19
CA SER A 305 -24.86 0.48 13.47
C SER A 305 -24.67 1.60 14.49
N LYS A 306 -23.63 1.50 15.32
CA LYS A 306 -23.24 2.53 16.29
C LYS A 306 -22.46 3.68 15.64
N SER A 307 -22.06 3.56 14.38
CA SER A 307 -21.25 4.56 13.68
C SER A 307 -22.09 5.53 12.85
N PRO A 308 -21.84 6.85 12.93
CA PRO A 308 -22.60 7.85 12.18
C PRO A 308 -22.41 7.72 10.67
N LEU A 309 -21.32 7.09 10.21
CA LEU A 309 -21.04 6.85 8.79
C LEU A 309 -22.07 5.94 8.10
N PHE A 310 -22.78 5.13 8.87
CA PHE A 310 -23.76 4.17 8.34
C PHE A 310 -25.20 4.60 8.59
N SER A 311 -25.42 5.82 9.10
CA SER A 311 -26.75 6.34 9.46
C SER A 311 -27.73 6.44 8.27
N THR A 312 -27.22 6.58 7.06
CA THR A 312 -28.02 6.70 5.82
C THR A 312 -28.19 5.37 5.07
N GLN A 313 -27.41 4.34 5.42
CA GLN A 313 -27.47 3.04 4.77
C GLN A 313 -28.34 2.06 5.55
N ARG A 314 -29.02 1.18 4.81
CA ARG A 314 -29.66 0.00 5.38
C ARG A 314 -28.60 -1.04 5.74
N ILE A 315 -28.03 -0.93 6.93
CA ILE A 315 -26.94 -1.79 7.42
C ILE A 315 -27.33 -3.28 7.35
N ASP A 316 -28.60 -3.61 7.55
CA ASP A 316 -29.17 -4.94 7.41
C ASP A 316 -29.04 -5.55 6.00
N THR A 317 -28.83 -4.71 4.98
CA THR A 317 -28.60 -5.16 3.59
C THR A 317 -27.12 -5.33 3.23
N LEU A 318 -26.22 -4.97 4.14
CA LEU A 318 -24.78 -4.98 3.87
C LEU A 318 -24.22 -6.40 3.98
N ASP A 319 -23.82 -6.97 2.84
CA ASP A 319 -23.22 -8.30 2.77
C ASP A 319 -21.74 -8.23 3.20
N ILE A 320 -21.53 -8.31 4.52
CA ILE A 320 -20.20 -8.26 5.15
C ILE A 320 -19.28 -9.35 4.61
N VAL A 321 -19.81 -10.55 4.35
CA VAL A 321 -19.00 -11.67 3.86
C VAL A 321 -18.49 -11.34 2.47
N LYS A 322 -19.39 -10.96 1.54
CA LYS A 322 -19.01 -10.59 0.18
C LYS A 322 -18.08 -9.39 0.13
N LEU A 323 -18.34 -8.36 0.92
CA LEU A 323 -17.49 -7.17 0.98
C LEU A 323 -16.09 -7.54 1.49
N SER A 324 -16.01 -8.35 2.54
CA SER A 324 -14.74 -8.77 3.10
C SER A 324 -13.96 -9.69 2.18
N THR A 325 -14.63 -10.60 1.46
CA THR A 325 -14.01 -11.41 0.42
C THR A 325 -13.45 -10.53 -0.69
N ARG A 326 -14.19 -9.50 -1.13
CA ARG A 326 -13.70 -8.53 -2.12
C ARG A 326 -12.49 -7.75 -1.59
N MET A 327 -12.52 -7.30 -0.34
CA MET A 327 -11.39 -6.62 0.29
C MET A 327 -10.16 -7.52 0.33
N MET A 328 -10.26 -8.76 0.82
CA MET A 328 -9.13 -9.70 0.85
C MET A 328 -8.59 -10.06 -0.55
N ALA A 329 -9.44 -10.03 -1.58
CA ALA A 329 -9.01 -10.29 -2.96
C ALA A 329 -8.19 -9.14 -3.56
N ASN A 330 -8.38 -7.90 -3.08
CA ASN A 330 -7.74 -6.70 -3.62
C ASN A 330 -6.72 -6.07 -2.67
N LEU A 331 -6.80 -6.40 -1.38
CA LEU A 331 -5.92 -5.91 -0.32
C LEU A 331 -5.22 -7.11 0.34
N PRO A 332 -3.89 -7.05 0.47
CA PRO A 332 -3.11 -8.11 1.10
C PRO A 332 -3.19 -8.05 2.65
N ILE A 333 -4.39 -7.93 3.23
CA ILE A 333 -4.66 -7.66 4.66
C ILE A 333 -5.21 -8.86 5.42
N GLY A 334 -5.47 -9.94 4.71
CA GLY A 334 -6.09 -11.14 5.23
C GLY A 334 -6.10 -12.22 4.16
N PHE A 335 -6.60 -13.38 4.52
CA PHE A 335 -6.71 -14.48 3.59
C PHE A 335 -8.00 -15.26 3.83
N PRO A 336 -8.50 -16.01 2.85
CA PRO A 336 -9.70 -16.84 3.00
C PRO A 336 -9.59 -17.85 4.17
N LYS A 337 -10.74 -18.27 4.72
CA LYS A 337 -10.77 -19.33 5.74
C LYS A 337 -10.14 -20.63 5.19
N GLY A 338 -9.28 -21.28 5.99
CA GLY A 338 -8.68 -22.59 5.65
C GLY A 338 -7.16 -22.70 5.79
N TYR A 339 -6.46 -21.60 6.03
CA TYR A 339 -5.00 -21.55 5.96
C TYR A 339 -4.38 -21.15 7.32
N LEU A 340 -3.89 -22.14 8.07
CA LEU A 340 -3.62 -22.02 9.51
C LEU A 340 -2.24 -21.42 9.91
N VAL A 341 -1.39 -21.03 8.96
CA VAL A 341 -0.02 -20.50 9.23
C VAL A 341 0.13 -19.01 8.90
N GLN A 342 -0.97 -18.35 8.52
CA GLN A 342 -0.94 -17.11 7.74
C GLN A 342 -0.55 -15.84 8.47
N ASN A 343 -0.73 -15.77 9.78
CA ASN A 343 -0.55 -14.53 10.54
C ASN A 343 0.89 -14.01 10.52
N ARG A 344 1.84 -14.83 10.06
CA ARG A 344 3.28 -14.56 10.10
C ARG A 344 3.99 -14.77 8.77
N LEU A 345 3.28 -15.23 7.74
CA LEU A 345 3.83 -15.37 6.40
C LEU A 345 3.63 -14.07 5.64
N SER A 346 4.67 -13.67 4.91
CA SER A 346 4.59 -12.55 4.00
C SER A 346 3.70 -12.90 2.81
N ASN A 347 3.10 -11.90 2.15
CA ASN A 347 2.25 -12.14 0.99
C ASN A 347 3.00 -12.78 -0.19
N GLY A 348 4.29 -12.45 -0.33
CA GLY A 348 5.17 -13.13 -1.29
C GLY A 348 5.33 -14.61 -0.98
N GLN A 349 5.58 -14.97 0.28
CA GLN A 349 5.68 -16.37 0.72
C GLN A 349 4.37 -17.11 0.46
N MET A 350 3.22 -16.49 0.76
CA MET A 350 1.91 -17.08 0.48
C MET A 350 1.68 -17.32 -1.01
N SER A 351 2.03 -16.35 -1.86
CA SER A 351 1.91 -16.49 -3.33
C SER A 351 2.74 -17.66 -3.86
N ILE A 352 3.97 -17.82 -3.34
CA ILE A 352 4.83 -18.96 -3.66
C ILE A 352 4.16 -20.27 -3.23
N ILE A 353 3.68 -20.36 -1.98
CA ILE A 353 2.97 -21.54 -1.45
C ILE A 353 1.74 -21.87 -2.32
N HIS A 354 0.97 -20.88 -2.76
CA HIS A 354 -0.20 -21.12 -3.61
C HIS A 354 0.17 -21.69 -4.98
N ALA A 355 1.15 -21.10 -5.66
CA ALA A 355 1.61 -21.60 -6.96
C ALA A 355 2.10 -23.05 -6.84
N GLN A 356 2.77 -23.34 -5.73
CA GLN A 356 3.32 -24.64 -5.37
C GLN A 356 2.24 -25.69 -5.05
N LEU A 357 1.25 -25.37 -4.23
CA LEU A 357 0.09 -26.24 -3.96
C LEU A 357 -0.71 -26.50 -5.23
N ALA A 358 -0.95 -25.47 -6.05
CA ALA A 358 -1.66 -25.61 -7.31
C ALA A 358 -0.93 -26.54 -8.30
N TYR A 359 0.40 -26.43 -8.37
CA TYR A 359 1.23 -27.34 -9.15
C TYR A 359 1.14 -28.78 -8.61
N PHE A 360 1.28 -28.96 -7.30
CA PHE A 360 1.22 -30.28 -6.68
C PHE A 360 -0.14 -30.97 -6.89
N TYR A 361 -1.25 -30.27 -6.68
CA TYR A 361 -2.58 -30.86 -6.86
C TYR A 361 -2.95 -31.13 -8.31
N ARG A 362 -2.30 -30.44 -9.27
CA ARG A 362 -2.43 -30.79 -10.69
C ARG A 362 -1.86 -32.18 -10.97
N GLU A 363 -0.72 -32.51 -10.37
CA GLU A 363 -0.06 -33.82 -10.52
C GLU A 363 -0.71 -34.90 -9.63
N HIS A 364 -1.29 -34.50 -8.49
CA HIS A 364 -1.92 -35.41 -7.52
C HIS A 364 -3.34 -34.96 -7.12
N PRO A 365 -4.34 -35.06 -8.04
CA PRO A 365 -5.69 -34.54 -7.80
C PRO A 365 -6.42 -35.22 -6.61
N SER A 366 -6.12 -36.49 -6.34
CA SER A 366 -6.71 -37.25 -5.24
C SER A 366 -6.39 -36.67 -3.85
N LEU A 367 -5.32 -35.89 -3.74
CA LEU A 367 -4.91 -35.24 -2.50
C LEU A 367 -5.52 -33.84 -2.32
N GLN A 368 -6.28 -33.33 -3.28
CA GLN A 368 -6.90 -32.00 -3.21
C GLN A 368 -8.14 -32.00 -2.30
N ILE A 369 -7.92 -32.19 -1.00
CA ILE A 369 -8.96 -32.19 0.03
C ILE A 369 -8.75 -31.04 1.04
N PRO A 370 -9.84 -30.42 1.56
CA PRO A 370 -9.77 -29.36 2.57
C PRO A 370 -9.15 -29.87 3.88
N GLY A 371 -7.83 -29.85 3.98
CA GLY A 371 -7.10 -30.41 5.12
C GLY A 371 -5.66 -30.78 4.82
N ASN A 372 -5.31 -30.97 3.54
CA ASN A 372 -3.99 -31.40 3.08
C ASN A 372 -2.99 -30.28 2.81
N ASP A 373 -3.46 -29.03 2.65
CA ASP A 373 -2.58 -27.88 2.38
C ASP A 373 -1.48 -27.72 3.44
N LEU A 374 -1.84 -27.90 4.71
CA LEU A 374 -0.93 -27.74 5.82
C LEU A 374 0.05 -28.93 5.99
N PRO A 375 -0.39 -30.20 5.94
CA PRO A 375 0.51 -31.35 5.80
C PRO A 375 1.50 -31.19 4.64
N LEU A 376 1.05 -30.75 3.47
CA LEU A 376 1.92 -30.52 2.31
C LEU A 376 2.93 -29.42 2.58
N LEU A 377 2.50 -28.32 3.20
CA LEU A 377 3.40 -27.23 3.58
C LEU A 377 4.50 -27.70 4.56
N LEU A 378 4.16 -28.58 5.51
CA LEU A 378 5.13 -29.16 6.44
C LEU A 378 6.16 -30.03 5.71
N CYS A 379 5.70 -30.90 4.82
CA CYS A 379 6.58 -31.71 3.97
C CYS A 379 7.50 -30.84 3.11
N TRP A 380 6.95 -29.77 2.52
CA TRP A 380 7.68 -28.85 1.67
C TRP A 380 8.80 -28.12 2.41
N ASN A 381 8.53 -27.58 3.60
CA ASN A 381 9.50 -26.77 4.32
C ASN A 381 10.80 -27.51 4.63
N SER A 382 10.74 -28.85 4.76
CA SER A 382 11.93 -29.69 4.91
C SER A 382 12.85 -29.67 3.68
N ILE A 383 12.32 -29.29 2.52
CA ILE A 383 13.02 -29.23 1.21
C ILE A 383 13.36 -27.79 0.84
N ASN A 384 12.52 -26.82 1.23
CA ASN A 384 12.72 -25.41 0.91
C ASN A 384 12.48 -24.51 2.14
N PRO A 385 13.55 -24.06 2.83
CA PRO A 385 13.46 -23.41 4.14
C PRO A 385 12.95 -21.96 4.10
N ILE A 386 12.32 -21.51 3.00
CA ILE A 386 11.76 -20.16 2.84
C ILE A 386 10.83 -19.77 4.01
N THR A 387 10.20 -20.75 4.66
CA THR A 387 9.24 -20.56 5.76
C THR A 387 9.72 -21.09 7.11
N GLY A 388 10.97 -21.55 7.21
CA GLY A 388 11.49 -22.30 8.36
C GLY A 388 11.27 -21.62 9.71
N HIS A 389 11.61 -20.34 9.83
CA HIS A 389 11.46 -19.58 11.08
C HIS A 389 9.99 -19.35 11.48
N VAL A 390 9.10 -19.16 10.50
CA VAL A 390 7.65 -18.99 10.74
C VAL A 390 7.06 -20.32 11.21
N LEU A 391 7.42 -21.42 10.56
CA LEU A 391 6.93 -22.75 10.88
C LEU A 391 7.46 -23.27 12.22
N ILE A 392 8.70 -22.96 12.61
CA ILE A 392 9.20 -23.27 13.96
C ILE A 392 8.34 -22.57 15.02
N LYS A 393 8.09 -21.27 14.86
CA LYS A 393 7.24 -20.53 15.80
C LYS A 393 5.80 -21.03 15.80
N TRP A 394 5.26 -21.40 14.64
CA TRP A 394 3.92 -21.98 14.53
C TRP A 394 3.87 -23.37 15.18
N ALA A 395 4.91 -24.21 15.02
CA ALA A 395 5.01 -25.55 15.59
C ALA A 395 4.97 -25.55 17.13
N ALA A 396 5.34 -24.44 17.76
CA ALA A 396 5.23 -24.22 19.20
C ALA A 396 3.82 -23.76 19.67
N SER A 397 2.84 -23.66 18.77
CA SER A 397 1.50 -23.14 19.10
C SER A 397 0.50 -24.24 19.50
N ILE A 398 -0.62 -23.86 20.13
CA ILE A 398 -1.69 -24.81 20.43
C ILE A 398 -2.36 -25.37 19.16
N ASN A 399 -2.41 -24.57 18.09
CA ASN A 399 -3.01 -24.97 16.82
C ASN A 399 -2.16 -26.03 16.11
N SER A 400 -0.84 -25.95 16.23
CA SER A 400 0.06 -26.94 15.65
C SER A 400 0.02 -28.25 16.41
N TRP A 401 -0.13 -28.22 17.74
CA TRP A 401 -0.40 -29.42 18.52
C TRP A 401 -1.71 -30.11 18.12
N ARG A 402 -2.80 -29.34 17.96
CA ARG A 402 -4.08 -29.88 17.44
C ARG A 402 -3.95 -30.51 16.06
N LEU A 403 -3.13 -29.93 15.17
CA LEU A 403 -2.82 -30.55 13.89
C LEU A 403 -2.09 -31.88 14.09
N TYR A 404 -1.05 -31.90 14.93
CA TYR A 404 -0.31 -33.13 15.22
C TYR A 404 -1.24 -34.22 15.76
N GLU A 405 -2.10 -33.90 16.71
CA GLU A 405 -3.12 -34.83 17.21
C GLU A 405 -4.03 -35.38 16.12
N ARG A 406 -4.45 -34.52 15.19
CA ARG A 406 -5.23 -34.94 14.03
C ARG A 406 -4.43 -35.90 13.15
N LEU A 407 -3.18 -35.57 12.81
CA LEU A 407 -2.32 -36.43 11.97
C LEU A 407 -2.12 -37.82 12.59
N ILE A 408 -1.93 -37.89 13.91
CA ILE A 408 -1.80 -39.17 14.63
C ILE A 408 -3.07 -40.01 14.53
N LYS A 409 -4.25 -39.38 14.70
CA LYS A 409 -5.54 -40.06 14.53
C LYS A 409 -5.76 -40.49 13.08
N ASP A 410 -5.46 -39.61 12.13
CA ASP A 410 -5.59 -39.89 10.70
C ASP A 410 -4.77 -41.13 10.31
N ILE A 411 -3.57 -41.33 10.88
CA ILE A 411 -2.75 -42.55 10.68
C ILE A 411 -3.47 -43.83 11.12
N GLN A 412 -4.26 -43.77 12.18
CA GLN A 412 -5.00 -44.92 12.71
C GLN A 412 -6.24 -45.24 11.86
N ASP A 413 -6.74 -44.25 11.12
CA ASP A 413 -7.90 -44.40 10.25
C ASP A 413 -7.54 -45.00 8.88
N SER A 414 -8.53 -45.62 8.24
CA SER A 414 -8.37 -46.13 6.87
C SER A 414 -8.29 -44.96 5.89
N GLN A 415 -7.19 -44.89 5.14
CA GLN A 415 -6.91 -43.81 4.20
C GLN A 415 -6.26 -44.35 2.93
N SER A 416 -6.24 -43.52 1.86
CA SER A 416 -5.52 -43.88 0.66
C SER A 416 -4.02 -44.00 0.95
N LYS A 417 -3.36 -44.73 0.07
CA LYS A 417 -1.92 -44.94 0.07
C LYS A 417 -1.13 -43.62 0.04
N GLU A 418 -1.53 -42.70 -0.82
CA GLU A 418 -0.95 -41.36 -0.98
C GLU A 418 -1.22 -40.49 0.25
N GLN A 419 -2.42 -40.59 0.82
CA GLN A 419 -2.79 -39.87 2.03
C GLN A 419 -1.97 -40.34 3.24
N LEU A 420 -1.73 -41.66 3.36
CA LEU A 420 -0.90 -42.21 4.43
C LEU A 420 0.54 -41.70 4.31
N ALA A 421 1.09 -41.71 3.10
CA ALA A 421 2.43 -41.18 2.84
C ALA A 421 2.54 -39.69 3.19
N LEU A 422 1.54 -38.88 2.82
CA LEU A 422 1.48 -37.46 3.18
C LEU A 422 1.38 -37.26 4.70
N THR A 423 0.51 -38.01 5.38
CA THR A 423 0.27 -37.87 6.82
C THR A 423 1.51 -38.25 7.62
N LEU A 424 2.17 -39.37 7.27
CA LEU A 424 3.44 -39.78 7.89
C LEU A 424 4.58 -38.81 7.58
N GLY A 425 4.69 -38.35 6.33
CA GLY A 425 5.69 -37.35 5.92
C GLY A 425 5.52 -36.03 6.69
N ALA A 426 4.29 -35.56 6.82
CA ALA A 426 3.96 -34.35 7.57
C ALA A 426 4.27 -34.51 9.06
N SER A 427 3.99 -35.68 9.64
CA SER A 427 4.29 -36.02 11.03
C SER A 427 5.80 -36.03 11.30
N LEU A 428 6.58 -36.63 10.40
CA LEU A 428 8.05 -36.58 10.45
C LEU A 428 8.57 -35.15 10.37
N CYS A 429 8.06 -34.35 9.44
CA CYS A 429 8.49 -32.96 9.26
C CYS A 429 8.10 -32.10 10.47
N TYR A 430 6.93 -32.34 11.06
CA TYR A 430 6.52 -31.71 12.31
C TYR A 430 7.49 -32.02 13.46
N GLN A 431 7.87 -33.29 13.63
CA GLN A 431 8.84 -33.69 14.65
C GLN A 431 10.21 -33.02 14.46
N ARG A 432 10.64 -32.83 13.21
CA ARG A 432 11.89 -32.11 12.89
C ARG A 432 11.84 -30.62 13.23
N LEU A 433 10.66 -30.00 13.25
CA LEU A 433 10.50 -28.59 13.64
C LEU A 433 10.59 -28.39 15.16
N LEU A 434 10.22 -29.41 15.94
CA LEU A 434 10.30 -29.41 17.40
C LEU A 434 11.71 -29.85 17.85
N TYR A 435 12.68 -28.95 17.71
CA TYR A 435 14.10 -29.11 18.11
C TYR A 435 14.35 -29.31 19.62
N LEU A 436 13.41 -29.88 20.37
CA LEU A 436 13.41 -29.79 21.83
C LEU A 436 14.30 -30.84 22.52
N ILE A 437 14.64 -31.97 21.88
CA ILE A 437 15.48 -33.03 22.50
C ILE A 437 16.36 -33.69 21.43
N PRO A 438 17.64 -34.05 21.73
CA PRO A 438 18.44 -34.91 20.86
C PRO A 438 17.69 -36.22 20.58
N ASN A 439 17.33 -36.41 19.31
CA ASN A 439 16.55 -37.56 18.85
C ASN A 439 17.35 -38.86 19.03
N ALA A 440 16.86 -39.76 19.86
CA ALA A 440 17.50 -41.05 20.08
C ALA A 440 17.44 -41.91 18.81
N LYS A 441 18.57 -42.54 18.45
CA LYS A 441 18.71 -43.36 17.23
C LYS A 441 18.35 -44.83 17.43
N GLN A 442 18.00 -45.24 18.65
CA GLN A 442 17.70 -46.63 19.00
C GLN A 442 16.24 -46.72 19.47
N PRO A 443 15.61 -47.91 19.35
CA PRO A 443 14.26 -48.11 19.88
C PRO A 443 14.23 -48.02 21.41
N ILE A 444 13.13 -47.51 21.97
CA ILE A 444 12.94 -47.31 23.42
C ILE A 444 12.13 -48.46 24.03
N LYS A 445 11.07 -48.90 23.35
CA LYS A 445 10.18 -50.01 23.72
C LYS A 445 10.61 -51.34 23.06
N GLY A 446 11.92 -51.49 22.81
CA GLY A 446 12.53 -52.69 22.24
C GLY A 446 12.44 -52.83 20.71
N SER A 447 11.49 -52.18 20.04
CA SER A 447 11.43 -52.13 18.57
C SER A 447 10.79 -50.83 18.06
N TYR A 448 11.11 -50.43 16.83
CA TYR A 448 10.49 -49.26 16.19
C TYR A 448 8.99 -49.40 15.99
N HIS A 449 8.47 -50.62 15.86
CA HIS A 449 7.03 -50.87 15.77
C HIS A 449 6.32 -50.59 17.09
N ALA A 450 6.87 -51.09 18.21
CA ALA A 450 6.34 -50.82 19.54
C ALA A 450 6.44 -49.34 19.92
N ASP A 451 7.52 -48.67 19.51
CA ASP A 451 7.64 -47.21 19.69
C ASP A 451 6.62 -46.44 18.85
N PHE A 452 6.35 -46.89 17.63
CA PHE A 452 5.34 -46.27 16.77
C PHE A 452 3.94 -46.41 17.39
N GLU A 453 3.58 -47.62 17.86
CA GLU A 453 2.31 -47.86 18.56
C GLU A 453 2.17 -46.97 19.81
N ALA A 454 3.25 -46.80 20.59
CA ALA A 454 3.27 -45.89 21.73
C ALA A 454 3.02 -44.43 21.32
N ILE A 455 3.65 -43.96 20.23
CA ILE A 455 3.42 -42.61 19.69
C ILE A 455 1.98 -42.43 19.20
N LEU A 456 1.40 -43.45 18.56
CA LEU A 456 0.00 -43.41 18.12
C LEU A 456 -0.98 -43.30 19.30
N ASN A 457 -0.57 -43.75 20.48
CA ASN A 457 -1.29 -43.58 21.75
C ASN A 457 -0.89 -42.28 22.49
N PHE A 458 -0.27 -41.32 21.80
CA PHE A 458 0.19 -40.04 22.34
C PHE A 458 1.26 -40.13 23.43
N GLU A 459 1.99 -41.26 23.52
CA GLU A 459 3.15 -41.34 24.40
C GLU A 459 4.32 -40.51 23.83
N TYR A 460 4.92 -39.68 24.69
CA TYR A 460 6.07 -38.87 24.30
C TYR A 460 7.35 -39.73 24.32
N LEU A 461 7.93 -39.96 23.13
CA LEU A 461 9.17 -40.71 22.97
C LEU A 461 10.28 -39.82 22.38
N SER A 462 11.48 -39.89 22.98
CA SER A 462 12.64 -39.11 22.52
C SER A 462 13.24 -39.61 21.20
N ASN A 463 12.78 -40.75 20.67
CA ASN A 463 13.17 -41.27 19.36
C ASN A 463 12.08 -41.08 18.27
N ALA A 464 11.04 -40.28 18.55
CA ALA A 464 9.85 -40.18 17.68
C ALA A 464 10.18 -39.82 16.23
N GLN A 465 11.11 -38.88 16.01
CA GLN A 465 11.54 -38.54 14.65
C GLN A 465 12.17 -39.76 13.94
N THR A 466 13.02 -40.53 14.61
CA THR A 466 13.63 -41.75 14.04
C THR A 466 12.56 -42.78 13.67
N VAL A 467 11.57 -42.95 14.55
CA VAL A 467 10.44 -43.87 14.34
C VAL A 467 9.64 -43.48 13.09
N PHE A 468 9.23 -42.21 12.97
CA PHE A 468 8.50 -41.73 11.78
C PHE A 468 9.34 -41.87 10.50
N GLU A 469 10.65 -41.61 10.56
CA GLU A 469 11.53 -41.80 9.41
C GLU A 469 11.55 -43.25 8.93
N HIS A 470 11.63 -44.22 9.85
CA HIS A 470 11.51 -45.63 9.52
C HIS A 470 10.14 -46.00 8.94
N MET A 471 9.04 -45.42 9.45
CA MET A 471 7.70 -45.69 8.94
C MET A 471 7.50 -45.13 7.53
N VAL A 472 7.93 -43.89 7.28
CA VAL A 472 7.90 -43.29 5.94
C VAL A 472 8.70 -44.13 4.96
N LEU A 473 9.93 -44.54 5.30
CA LEU A 473 10.76 -45.39 4.44
C LEU A 473 10.14 -46.78 4.21
N SER A 474 9.43 -47.33 5.19
CA SER A 474 8.75 -48.62 5.05
C SER A 474 7.57 -48.51 4.07
N VAL A 475 6.81 -47.43 4.17
CA VAL A 475 5.70 -47.13 3.25
C VAL A 475 6.23 -46.90 1.83
N LEU A 476 7.30 -46.10 1.66
CA LEU A 476 7.94 -45.85 0.37
C LEU A 476 8.51 -47.10 -0.32
N ARG A 477 8.81 -48.18 0.41
CA ARG A 477 9.27 -49.46 -0.18
C ARG A 477 8.15 -50.30 -0.78
N ILE A 478 6.90 -50.03 -0.42
CA ILE A 478 5.72 -50.75 -0.88
C ILE A 478 5.14 -50.08 -2.14
N PHE A 479 5.56 -48.85 -2.42
CA PHE A 479 5.33 -48.09 -3.64
C PHE A 479 6.47 -48.30 -4.62
#